data_AF-A0A8X7BYS8-F1
#
_entry.id   AF-A0A8X7BYS8-F1
#
_cell.length_a   1.000
_cell.length_b   1.000
_cell.length_c   1.000
_cell.angle_alpha   90.00
_cell.angle_beta   90.00
_cell.angle_gamma   90.00
#
_symmetry.space_group_name_H-M   'P 1'
#
loop_
_entity.id
_entity.type
_entity.pdbx_description
1 polymer ?
#
loop_
_entity_poly.entity_id
_entity_poly.type
_entity_poly.pdbx_seq_one_letter_code
_entity_poly.pdbx_strand_id
1 'polypeptide(L)'
;MLGIQRIRTTPYHPSSNCMVERLHRTLKQSIRCHDTKWTVSLKVVLLGLRAHIKEDLNASCIEMVFGKTIVLPGEFFEPSS
;
A
#
# COMPACT_ATOMS: atom_id res chain seq x y z
N MET A 1 1.73 -13.93 26.65
CA MET A 1 2.77 -13.62 25.63
C MET A 1 2.15 -13.88 24.26
N LEU A 2 2.20 -12.94 23.30
CA LEU A 2 1.39 -12.96 22.07
C LEU A 2 1.79 -14.03 21.01
N GLY A 3 2.70 -14.97 21.34
CA GLY A 3 3.18 -16.00 20.40
C GLY A 3 4.01 -15.47 19.21
N ILE A 4 4.47 -14.21 19.26
CA ILE A 4 5.18 -13.57 18.15
C ILE A 4 6.65 -13.98 18.13
N GLN A 5 7.12 -14.52 17.00
CA GLN A 5 8.53 -14.79 16.74
C GLN A 5 9.23 -13.56 16.14
N ARG A 6 10.27 -13.07 16.80
CA ARG A 6 11.07 -11.94 16.28
C ARG A 6 12.15 -12.43 15.32
N ILE A 7 12.04 -12.05 14.05
CA ILE A 7 13.07 -12.26 13.02
C ILE A 7 13.94 -11.01 12.95
N ARG A 8 15.27 -11.17 12.90
CA ARG A 8 16.25 -10.07 12.75
C ARG A 8 16.92 -10.15 11.39
N THR A 9 17.08 -9.02 10.75
CA THR A 9 17.87 -8.89 9.51
C THR A 9 19.35 -8.70 9.85
N THR A 10 20.23 -9.13 8.95
CA THR A 10 21.67 -8.90 9.10
C THR A 10 21.99 -7.41 8.90
N PRO A 11 22.96 -6.86 9.64
CA PRO A 11 23.41 -5.48 9.44
C PRO A 11 23.90 -5.26 8.00
N TYR A 12 23.65 -4.07 7.45
CA TYR A 12 24.12 -3.64 6.13
C TYR A 12 23.73 -4.55 4.94
N HIS A 13 22.66 -5.36 5.09
CA HIS A 13 22.12 -6.20 4.02
C HIS A 13 20.71 -5.72 3.59
N PRO A 14 20.61 -4.70 2.72
CA PRO A 14 19.33 -4.07 2.36
C PRO A 14 18.35 -5.02 1.66
N SER A 15 18.84 -6.09 1.04
CA SER A 15 18.02 -7.16 0.45
C SER A 15 17.09 -7.84 1.47
N SER A 16 17.48 -7.94 2.75
CA SER A 16 16.65 -8.60 3.76
C SER A 16 15.29 -7.93 3.96
N ASN A 17 15.20 -6.60 3.81
CA ASN A 17 13.95 -5.84 3.99
C ASN A 17 13.54 -5.07 2.74
N CYS A 18 14.08 -5.45 1.58
CA CYS A 18 13.94 -4.70 0.33
C CYS A 18 12.48 -4.44 -0.07
N MET A 19 11.54 -5.35 0.23
CA MET A 19 10.11 -5.13 -0.04
C MET A 19 9.53 -3.97 0.78
N VAL A 20 9.84 -3.92 2.08
CA VAL A 20 9.38 -2.87 2.99
C VAL A 20 10.03 -1.53 2.62
N GLU A 21 11.32 -1.55 2.29
CA GLU A 21 12.03 -0.34 1.84
C GLU A 21 11.48 0.22 0.52
N ARG A 22 11.15 -0.65 -0.45
CA ARG A 22 10.48 -0.25 -1.70
C ARG A 22 9.12 0.39 -1.43
N LEU A 23 8.31 -0.21 -0.56
CA LEU A 23 7.02 0.35 -0.16
C LEU A 23 7.18 1.73 0.51
N HIS A 24 8.16 1.88 1.41
CA HIS A 24 8.45 3.16 2.04
C HIS A 24 8.86 4.25 1.06
N ARG A 25 9.61 3.91 0.00
CA ARG A 25 9.99 4.87 -1.04
C ARG A 25 8.75 5.39 -1.77
N THR A 26 7.87 4.50 -2.22
CA THR A 26 6.62 4.88 -2.88
C THR A 26 5.74 5.72 -1.94
N LEU A 27 5.59 5.30 -0.68
CA LEU A 27 4.81 6.03 0.32
C LEU A 27 5.31 7.46 0.51
N LYS A 28 6.62 7.65 0.68
CA LYS A 28 7.22 8.99 0.86
C LYS A 28 7.05 9.86 -0.39
N GLN A 29 7.15 9.28 -1.57
CA GLN A 29 6.93 9.99 -2.83
C GLN A 29 5.48 10.45 -2.95
N SER A 30 4.51 9.56 -2.71
CA SER A 30 3.08 9.91 -2.73
C SER A 30 2.73 10.98 -1.70
N ILE A 31 3.26 10.89 -0.47
CA ILE A 31 3.05 11.94 0.56
C ILE A 31 3.60 13.29 0.09
N ARG A 32 4.78 13.31 -0.55
CA ARG A 32 5.37 14.55 -1.09
C ARG A 32 4.55 15.19 -2.21
N CYS A 33 3.76 14.42 -2.94
CA CYS A 33 2.87 14.94 -3.96
C CYS A 33 1.66 15.70 -3.40
N HIS A 34 1.37 15.59 -2.10
CA HIS A 34 0.27 16.30 -1.46
C HIS A 34 0.75 17.55 -0.74
N ASP A 35 0.08 18.69 -0.99
CA ASP A 35 0.38 20.00 -0.38
C ASP A 35 -0.22 20.18 1.04
N THR A 36 -0.59 19.08 1.70
CA THR A 36 -1.24 19.10 3.03
C THR A 36 -0.33 18.49 4.09
N LYS A 37 -0.65 18.72 5.37
CA LYS A 37 0.05 18.04 6.48
C LYS A 37 0.04 16.53 6.23
N TRP A 38 1.22 15.92 6.26
CA TRP A 38 1.41 14.51 5.93
C TRP A 38 0.51 13.56 6.74
N THR A 39 0.15 13.92 7.97
CA THR A 39 -0.74 13.14 8.83
C THR A 39 -2.18 13.07 8.31
N VAL A 40 -2.63 14.10 7.59
CA VAL A 40 -3.96 14.16 6.98
C VAL A 40 -3.96 13.39 5.66
N SER A 41 -2.95 13.63 4.80
CA SER A 41 -2.83 12.95 3.51
C SER A 41 -2.53 11.46 3.64
N LEU A 42 -1.91 11.02 4.75
CA LEU A 42 -1.54 9.62 4.97
C LEU A 42 -2.71 8.65 4.75
N LYS A 43 -3.91 8.97 5.21
CA LYS A 43 -5.08 8.09 5.06
C LYS A 43 -5.43 7.86 3.59
N VAL A 44 -5.44 8.94 2.80
CA VAL A 44 -5.77 8.91 1.37
C VAL A 44 -4.66 8.23 0.59
N VAL A 45 -3.39 8.55 0.88
CA VAL A 45 -2.24 7.90 0.24
C VAL A 45 -2.25 6.40 0.48
N LEU A 46 -2.46 5.97 1.73
CA LEU A 46 -2.51 4.54 2.05
C LEU A 46 -3.72 3.84 1.42
N LEU A 47 -4.86 4.51 1.27
CA LEU A 47 -6.00 3.97 0.52
C LEU A 47 -5.63 3.74 -0.94
N GLY A 48 -5.06 4.76 -1.60
CA GLY A 48 -4.63 4.67 -2.99
C GLY A 48 -3.60 3.57 -3.22
N LEU A 49 -2.58 3.47 -2.36
CA LEU A 49 -1.55 2.43 -2.46
C LEU A 49 -2.10 1.00 -2.29
N ARG A 50 -3.21 0.84 -1.55
CA ARG A 50 -3.83 -0.49 -1.32
C ARG A 50 -4.80 -0.88 -2.43
N ALA A 51 -5.46 0.09 -3.04
CA ALA A 51 -6.45 -0.13 -4.09
C ALA A 51 -5.83 -0.12 -5.49
N HIS A 52 -4.64 0.44 -5.65
CA HIS A 52 -3.92 0.41 -6.92
C HIS A 52 -3.62 -1.03 -7.35
N ILE A 53 -4.01 -1.36 -8.59
CA ILE A 53 -3.68 -2.64 -9.23
C ILE A 53 -2.19 -2.67 -9.51
N LYS A 54 -1.51 -3.68 -8.98
CA LYS A 54 -0.11 -3.92 -9.31
C LYS A 54 -0.04 -4.80 -10.55
N GLU A 55 0.43 -4.24 -11.66
CA GLU A 55 0.49 -4.92 -12.97
C GLU A 55 1.22 -6.27 -12.90
N ASP A 56 2.35 -6.35 -12.17
CA ASP A 56 3.10 -7.59 -11.96
C ASP A 56 2.26 -8.75 -11.37
N LEU A 57 1.26 -8.41 -10.55
CA LEU A 57 0.41 -9.36 -9.84
C LEU A 57 -0.98 -9.49 -10.47
N ASN A 58 -1.31 -8.59 -11.41
CA ASN A 58 -2.65 -8.40 -11.95
C ASN A 58 -3.75 -8.31 -10.86
N ALA A 59 -3.40 -7.74 -9.69
CA ALA A 59 -4.26 -7.63 -8.52
C ALA A 59 -3.83 -6.47 -7.62
N SER A 60 -4.78 -5.91 -6.87
CA SER A 60 -4.51 -4.92 -5.83
C SER A 60 -4.25 -5.58 -4.46
N CYS A 61 -3.55 -4.88 -3.56
CA CYS A 61 -3.28 -5.40 -2.22
C CYS A 61 -4.57 -5.68 -1.43
N ILE A 62 -5.61 -4.87 -1.67
CA ILE A 62 -6.88 -5.02 -0.97
C ILE A 62 -7.66 -6.25 -1.45
N GLU A 63 -7.62 -6.54 -2.75
CA GLU A 63 -8.17 -7.78 -3.31
C GLU A 63 -7.43 -9.01 -2.79
N MET A 64 -6.10 -8.96 -2.68
CA MET A 64 -5.32 -10.06 -2.14
C MET A 64 -5.63 -10.37 -0.66
N VAL A 65 -5.99 -9.35 0.12
CA VAL A 65 -6.27 -9.51 1.56
C VAL A 65 -7.72 -9.92 1.81
N PHE A 66 -8.69 -9.32 1.09
CA PHE A 66 -10.12 -9.52 1.34
C PHE A 66 -10.82 -10.44 0.31
N GLY A 67 -10.14 -10.81 -0.77
CA GLY A 67 -10.70 -11.62 -1.85
C GLY A 67 -11.75 -10.90 -2.70
N LYS A 68 -11.89 -9.57 -2.56
CA LYS A 68 -12.85 -8.76 -3.30
C LYS A 68 -12.32 -7.37 -3.58
N THR A 69 -12.76 -6.79 -4.68
CA THR A 69 -12.57 -5.38 -5.00
C THR A 69 -13.41 -4.53 -4.02
N ILE A 70 -12.85 -3.44 -3.52
CA ILE A 70 -13.57 -2.49 -2.66
C ILE A 70 -13.99 -1.27 -3.46
N VAL A 71 -15.14 -0.70 -3.10
CA VAL A 71 -15.64 0.53 -3.71
C VAL A 71 -14.85 1.72 -3.16
N LEU A 72 -14.21 2.47 -4.04
CA LEU A 72 -13.50 3.69 -3.67
C LEU A 72 -14.44 4.90 -3.59
N PRO A 73 -14.19 5.85 -2.69
CA PRO A 73 -14.89 7.14 -2.72
C PRO A 73 -14.62 7.85 -4.06
N GLY A 74 -15.65 8.01 -4.88
CA GLY A 74 -15.55 8.63 -6.22
C GLY A 74 -15.47 7.63 -7.39
N GLU A 75 -15.55 6.33 -7.14
CA GLU A 75 -15.83 5.35 -8.19
C GLU A 75 -17.28 5.51 -8.66
N PHE A 76 -17.47 5.91 -9.91
CA PHE A 76 -18.78 5.95 -10.55
C PHE A 76 -19.02 4.63 -11.27
N PHE A 77 -20.17 4.00 -10.99
CA PHE A 77 -20.60 2.85 -11.77
C PHE A 77 -21.03 3.34 -13.15
N GLU A 78 -20.32 2.96 -14.21
CA GLU A 78 -20.96 2.97 -15.53
C GLU A 78 -22.01 1.85 -15.54
N PRO A 79 -23.28 2.14 -15.85
CA PRO A 79 -24.26 1.09 -16.02
C PRO A 79 -23.79 0.19 -17.16
N SER A 80 -23.62 -1.11 -16.88
CA SER A 80 -23.43 -2.11 -17.91
C SER A 80 -24.63 -2.03 -18.86
N SER A 81 -24.39 -1.56 -20.09
CA SER A 81 -25.36 -1.59 -21.19
C SER A 81 -25.71 -3.03 -21.57
#